data_AF-A0A269XLT4-F1
#
_entry.id   AF-A0A269XLT4-F1
#
_cell.length_a   1.000
_cell.length_b   1.000
_cell.length_c   1.000
_cell.angle_alpha   90.00
_cell.angle_beta   90.00
_cell.angle_gamma   90.00
#
_symmetry.space_group_name_H-M   'P 1'
#
loop_
_entity.id
_entity.type
_entity.pdbx_description
1 polymer ?
#
loop_
_entity_poly.entity_id
_entity_poly.type
_entity_poly.pdbx_seq_one_letter_code
_entity_poly.pdbx_strand_id
1 'polypeptide(L)'
;MALMSGNFVMRGEPAIYNKFTRTEMALTGVDLVVELPLLASLSSGDTFAEMAVKVAQYLDIDTISFGSESADLNDLQQLADQISTLESHPDFKSKLKEGKSYPRILSELTDSH
;
A
#
# COMPACT_ATOMS: atom_id res chain seq x y z
N MET A 1 7.20 -5.52 15.21
CA MET A 1 6.17 -6.39 14.58
C MET A 1 6.25 -6.24 13.06
N ALA A 2 5.98 -7.31 12.30
CA ALA A 2 5.83 -7.28 10.85
C ALA A 2 4.46 -7.86 10.42
N LEU A 3 3.82 -7.21 9.44
CA LEU A 3 2.69 -7.76 8.70
C LEU A 3 3.23 -8.37 7.41
N MET A 4 3.02 -9.67 7.18
CA MET A 4 3.65 -10.40 6.10
C MET A 4 2.61 -11.15 5.27
N SER A 5 2.70 -11.05 3.94
CA SER A 5 1.90 -11.91 3.06
C SER A 5 2.19 -13.40 3.32
N GLY A 6 1.16 -14.23 3.14
CA GLY A 6 1.25 -15.69 3.22
C GLY A 6 2.07 -16.29 2.07
N ASN A 7 1.71 -17.48 1.59
CA ASN A 7 2.48 -18.16 0.54
C ASN A 7 2.43 -17.50 -0.85
N PHE A 8 1.64 -16.44 -1.03
CA PHE A 8 1.56 -15.64 -2.24
C PHE A 8 1.77 -14.16 -1.89
N VAL A 9 2.43 -13.42 -2.78
CA VAL A 9 2.78 -11.99 -2.58
C VAL A 9 1.99 -11.08 -3.52
N MET A 10 2.00 -9.76 -3.25
CA MET A 10 1.25 -8.74 -4.01
C MET A 10 1.52 -8.74 -5.51
N ARG A 11 2.67 -9.25 -5.95
CA ARG A 11 3.00 -9.42 -7.38
C ARG A 11 2.22 -10.55 -8.06
N GLY A 12 1.36 -11.27 -7.33
CA GLY A 12 0.60 -12.42 -7.84
C GLY A 12 1.41 -13.72 -7.92
N GLU A 13 2.60 -13.74 -7.31
CA GLU A 13 3.55 -14.84 -7.40
C GLU A 13 3.59 -15.65 -6.10
N PRO A 14 3.92 -16.96 -6.16
CA PRO A 14 4.25 -17.71 -4.96
C PRO A 14 5.52 -17.16 -4.30
N ALA A 15 5.54 -17.12 -2.97
CA ALA A 15 6.74 -16.76 -2.23
C ALA A 15 7.83 -17.83 -2.44
N ILE A 16 9.09 -17.39 -2.59
CA ILE A 16 10.25 -18.29 -2.78
C ILE A 16 10.36 -19.31 -1.64
N TYR A 17 10.12 -18.85 -0.41
CA TYR A 17 10.00 -19.70 0.77
C TYR A 17 8.59 -19.65 1.33
N ASN A 18 8.13 -20.76 1.90
CA ASN A 18 6.85 -20.83 2.59
C ASN A 18 6.79 -19.80 3.74
N LYS A 19 5.58 -19.42 4.14
CA LYS A 19 5.36 -18.41 5.18
C LYS A 19 6.03 -18.71 6.52
N PHE A 20 6.16 -19.97 6.93
CA PHE A 20 6.78 -20.32 8.22
C PHE A 20 8.29 -20.07 8.20
N THR A 21 8.97 -20.51 7.14
CA THR A 21 10.41 -20.24 6.95
C THR A 21 10.70 -18.73 6.90
N ARG A 22 9.86 -17.95 6.21
CA ARG A 22 10.01 -16.47 6.21
C ARG A 22 9.71 -15.84 7.56
N THR A 23 8.76 -16.39 8.32
CA THR A 23 8.50 -15.97 9.70
C THR A 23 9.73 -16.18 10.57
N GLU A 24 10.36 -17.35 10.53
CA GLU A 24 11.59 -17.63 11.28
C GLU A 24 12.70 -16.63 10.94
N MET A 25 12.86 -16.29 9.66
CA MET A 25 13.82 -15.27 9.21
C MET A 25 13.49 -13.88 9.76
N ALA A 26 12.21 -13.48 9.71
CA ALA A 26 11.77 -12.16 10.19
C ALA A 26 11.92 -12.01 11.71
N LEU A 27 11.70 -13.08 12.48
CA LEU A 27 11.84 -13.08 13.94
C LEU A 27 13.26 -12.78 14.44
N THR A 28 14.25 -12.74 13.55
CA THR A 28 15.60 -12.24 13.89
C THR A 28 15.64 -10.72 14.16
N GLY A 29 14.63 -9.97 13.68
CA GLY A 29 14.57 -8.51 13.82
C GLY A 29 13.22 -7.95 14.28
N VAL A 30 12.20 -8.79 14.48
CA VAL A 30 10.89 -8.38 15.01
C VAL A 30 10.35 -9.40 16.02
N ASP A 31 9.55 -8.94 16.99
CA ASP A 31 9.01 -9.82 18.04
C ASP A 31 7.75 -10.60 17.63
N LEU A 32 7.06 -10.16 16.57
CA LEU A 32 5.79 -10.72 16.12
C LEU A 32 5.68 -10.61 14.60
N VAL A 33 5.23 -11.69 13.96
CA VAL A 33 4.88 -11.74 12.55
C VAL A 33 3.42 -12.14 12.43
N VAL A 34 2.62 -11.30 11.78
CA VAL A 34 1.20 -11.56 11.53
C VAL A 34 1.00 -11.76 10.03
N GLU A 35 0.33 -12.86 9.67
CA GLU A 35 -0.01 -13.13 8.28
C GLU A 35 -1.15 -12.21 7.81
N LEU A 36 -0.96 -11.54 6.67
CA LEU A 36 -2.04 -10.84 5.99
C LEU A 36 -2.97 -11.83 5.30
N PRO A 37 -4.30 -11.60 5.32
CA PRO A 37 -5.25 -12.44 4.60
C PRO A 37 -4.84 -12.63 3.13
N LEU A 38 -5.11 -13.82 2.58
CA LEU A 38 -4.77 -14.12 1.19
C LEU A 38 -5.40 -13.11 0.21
N LEU A 39 -6.64 -12.69 0.48
CA LEU A 39 -7.33 -11.67 -0.30
C LEU A 39 -6.53 -10.36 -0.34
N ALA A 40 -6.02 -9.90 0.81
CA ALA A 40 -5.18 -8.71 0.87
C ALA A 40 -3.87 -8.92 0.10
N SER A 41 -3.23 -10.08 0.30
CA SER A 41 -1.92 -10.39 -0.29
C SER A 41 -1.93 -10.51 -1.81
N LEU A 42 -3.09 -10.77 -2.44
CA LEU A 42 -3.25 -10.89 -3.89
C LEU A 42 -3.95 -9.68 -4.53
N SER A 43 -4.31 -8.67 -3.75
CA SER A 43 -5.00 -7.48 -4.26
C SER A 43 -4.01 -6.41 -4.72
N SER A 44 -4.54 -5.38 -5.39
CA SER A 44 -3.81 -4.16 -5.73
C SER A 44 -3.30 -3.43 -4.48
N GLY A 45 -2.33 -2.53 -4.70
CA GLY A 45 -1.62 -1.85 -3.61
C GLY A 45 -2.52 -1.08 -2.64
N ASP A 46 -3.61 -0.49 -3.12
CA ASP A 46 -4.63 0.19 -2.32
C ASP A 46 -5.33 -0.76 -1.33
N THR A 47 -5.85 -1.88 -1.82
CA THR A 47 -6.54 -2.88 -1.00
C THR A 47 -5.56 -3.59 -0.06
N PHE A 48 -4.33 -3.85 -0.53
CA PHE A 48 -3.26 -4.39 0.32
C PHE A 48 -2.96 -3.46 1.50
N ALA A 49 -2.76 -2.16 1.21
CA ALA A 49 -2.47 -1.16 2.23
C ALA A 49 -3.65 -1.00 3.20
N GLU A 50 -4.88 -0.91 2.69
CA GLU A 50 -6.10 -0.80 3.51
C GLU A 50 -6.22 -1.97 4.50
N MET A 51 -6.04 -3.20 4.01
CA MET A 51 -6.14 -4.40 4.84
C MET A 51 -4.98 -4.51 5.83
N ALA A 52 -3.76 -4.14 5.45
CA ALA A 52 -2.62 -4.12 6.35
C ALA A 52 -2.82 -3.09 7.48
N VAL A 53 -3.29 -1.88 7.16
CA VAL A 53 -3.61 -0.84 8.15
C VAL A 53 -4.75 -1.30 9.07
N LYS A 54 -5.80 -1.93 8.54
CA LYS A 54 -6.87 -2.51 9.36
C LYS A 54 -6.36 -3.57 10.34
N VAL A 55 -5.48 -4.47 9.88
CA VAL A 55 -4.86 -5.47 10.78
C VAL A 55 -4.02 -4.79 11.86
N ALA A 56 -3.23 -3.77 11.50
CA ALA A 56 -2.47 -2.99 12.48
C ALA A 56 -3.39 -2.31 13.51
N GLN A 57 -4.52 -1.73 13.07
CA GLN A 57 -5.52 -1.12 13.95
C GLN A 57 -6.15 -2.15 14.91
N TYR A 58 -6.49 -3.36 14.44
CA TYR A 58 -7.02 -4.42 15.30
C TYR A 58 -6.03 -4.91 16.36
N LEU A 59 -4.74 -4.66 16.15
CA LEU A 59 -3.66 -5.02 17.07
C LEU A 59 -3.22 -3.81 17.93
N ASP A 60 -3.99 -2.72 17.90
CA ASP A 60 -3.71 -1.46 18.63
C ASP A 60 -2.29 -0.94 18.37
N ILE A 61 -1.86 -0.94 17.10
CA ILE A 61 -0.55 -0.44 16.69
C ILE A 61 -0.59 1.06 16.47
N ASP A 62 0.23 1.80 17.22
CA ASP A 62 0.30 3.28 17.15
C ASP A 62 1.19 3.81 16.02
N THR A 63 2.12 3.01 15.51
CA THR A 63 3.12 3.47 14.55
C THR A 63 3.39 2.43 13.47
N ILE A 64 3.35 2.88 12.22
CA ILE A 64 3.71 2.08 11.04
C ILE A 64 4.96 2.71 10.42
N SER A 65 5.95 1.88 10.13
CA SER A 65 7.15 2.25 9.39
C SER A 65 7.18 1.48 8.08
N PHE A 66 7.42 2.18 6.98
CA PHE A 66 7.53 1.61 5.63
C PHE A 66 8.72 2.21 4.89
N GLY A 67 9.28 1.45 3.95
CA GLY A 67 10.34 1.94 3.07
C GLY A 67 9.76 2.87 2.00
N SER A 68 10.44 3.98 1.75
CA SER A 68 10.07 4.96 0.72
C SER A 68 11.31 5.38 -0.06
N GLU A 69 11.14 5.64 -1.35
CA GLU A 69 12.18 6.23 -2.21
C GLU A 69 12.27 7.75 -2.02
N SER A 70 11.18 8.39 -1.56
CA SER A 70 11.19 9.76 -1.06
C SER A 70 11.51 9.77 0.43
N ALA A 71 12.42 10.66 0.85
CA ALA A 71 12.76 10.85 2.26
C ALA A 71 11.84 11.85 2.99
N ASP A 72 10.89 12.49 2.28
CA ASP A 72 10.01 13.49 2.87
C ASP A 72 8.59 12.94 3.10
N LEU A 73 8.20 12.85 4.38
CA LEU A 73 6.85 12.45 4.76
C LEU A 73 5.81 13.52 4.40
N ASN A 74 6.19 14.80 4.34
CA ASN A 74 5.26 15.88 3.99
C ASN A 74 4.81 15.75 2.54
N ASP A 75 5.71 15.39 1.63
CA ASP A 75 5.39 15.16 0.23
C ASP A 75 4.37 14.01 0.08
N LEU A 76 4.59 12.92 0.83
CA LEU A 76 3.67 11.78 0.84
C LEU A 76 2.30 12.14 1.41
N GLN A 77 2.25 12.97 2.47
CA GLN A 77 1.00 13.45 3.07
C GLN A 77 0.25 14.38 2.11
N GLN A 78 0.96 15.33 1.49
CA GLN A 78 0.37 16.23 0.52
C GLN A 78 -0.20 15.47 -0.69
N LEU A 79 0.54 14.48 -1.19
CA LEU A 79 0.06 13.63 -2.28
C LEU A 79 -1.18 12.82 -1.86
N ALA A 80 -1.22 12.28 -0.64
CA ALA A 80 -2.39 11.58 -0.12
C ALA A 80 -3.62 12.50 -0.05
N ASP A 81 -3.46 13.74 0.40
CA ASP A 81 -4.53 14.74 0.43
C ASP A 81 -5.02 15.09 -0.98
N GLN A 82 -4.11 15.24 -1.95
CA GLN A 82 -4.47 15.46 -3.36
C GLN A 82 -5.22 14.26 -3.95
N ILE A 83 -4.77 13.03 -3.70
CA ILE A 83 -5.46 11.81 -4.12
C ILE A 83 -6.89 11.77 -3.54
N SER A 84 -7.04 12.10 -2.25
CA SER A 84 -8.33 12.06 -1.56
C SER A 84 -9.37 13.03 -2.15
N THR A 85 -8.90 14.11 -2.77
CA THR A 85 -9.73 15.15 -3.39
C THR A 85 -9.73 15.10 -4.92
N LEU A 86 -9.03 14.14 -5.52
CA LEU A 86 -8.79 14.05 -6.97
C LEU A 86 -10.08 14.03 -7.79
N GLU A 87 -11.07 13.24 -7.37
CA GLU A 87 -12.34 13.12 -8.11
C GLU A 87 -13.18 14.41 -8.10
N SER A 88 -12.91 15.29 -7.14
CA SER A 88 -13.52 16.62 -7.05
C SER A 88 -12.78 17.66 -7.90
N HIS A 89 -11.61 17.34 -8.45
CA HIS A 89 -10.85 18.25 -9.30
C HIS A 89 -11.66 18.61 -10.57
N PRO A 90 -11.75 19.90 -10.96
CA PRO A 90 -12.57 20.34 -12.10
C PRO A 90 -12.29 19.57 -13.40
N ASP A 91 -11.01 19.27 -13.64
CA ASP A 91 -10.56 18.60 -14.86
C ASP A 91 -10.68 17.07 -14.81
N PHE A 92 -10.97 16.45 -13.66
CA PHE A 92 -11.01 14.99 -13.51
C PHE A 92 -12.00 14.36 -14.49
N LYS A 93 -13.23 14.89 -14.53
CA LYS A 93 -14.28 14.41 -15.46
C LYS A 93 -13.93 14.66 -16.92
N SER A 94 -13.20 15.74 -17.22
CA SER A 94 -12.73 16.02 -18.59
C SER A 94 -11.72 14.96 -19.03
N LYS A 95 -10.69 14.73 -18.22
CA LYS A 95 -9.64 13.74 -18.50
C LYS A 95 -10.19 12.32 -18.56
N LEU A 96 -11.19 11.99 -17.75
CA LEU A 96 -11.87 10.69 -17.82
C LEU A 96 -12.61 10.51 -19.16
N LYS A 97 -13.26 11.57 -19.67
CA LYS A 97 -13.91 11.56 -21.00
C LYS A 97 -12.92 11.46 -22.16
N GLU A 98 -11.68 11.90 -21.98
CA GLU A 98 -10.58 11.69 -22.93
C GLU A 98 -10.14 10.22 -23.00
N GLY A 99 -10.68 9.34 -22.14
CA GLY A 99 -10.33 7.91 -22.09
C GLY A 99 -9.05 7.61 -21.32
N LYS A 100 -8.55 8.57 -20.52
CA LYS A 100 -7.37 8.36 -19.68
C LYS A 100 -7.69 7.43 -18.50
N SER A 101 -6.74 6.57 -18.15
CA SER A 101 -6.85 5.71 -16.98
C SER A 101 -6.71 6.50 -15.67
N TYR A 102 -7.28 5.99 -14.58
CA TYR A 102 -7.21 6.66 -13.27
C TYR A 102 -5.76 7.00 -12.84
N PRO A 103 -4.76 6.08 -12.94
CA PRO A 103 -3.37 6.42 -12.60
C PRO A 103 -2.78 7.52 -13.49
N ARG A 104 -3.20 7.59 -14.77
CA ARG A 104 -2.74 8.63 -15.68
C ARG A 104 -3.33 9.99 -15.33
N ILE A 105 -4.61 10.02 -14.95
CA ILE A 105 -5.28 11.24 -14.49
C ILE A 105 -4.65 11.73 -13.19
N LEU A 106 -4.37 10.82 -12.26
CA LEU A 106 -3.69 11.12 -11.01
C LEU A 106 -2.36 11.83 -11.27
N SER A 107 -1.44 11.19 -12.00
CA SER A 107 -0.14 11.79 -12.37
C SER A 107 -0.30 13.17 -13.02
N GLU A 108 -1.20 13.33 -14.01
CA GLU A 108 -1.39 14.64 -14.67
C GLU A 108 -1.98 15.74 -13.78
N LEU A 109 -2.63 15.40 -12.66
CA LEU A 109 -3.27 16.36 -11.75
C LEU A 109 -2.49 16.58 -10.45
N THR A 110 -1.59 15.66 -10.10
CA THR A 110 -0.74 15.77 -8.90
C THR A 110 0.70 16.13 -9.22
N ASP A 111 1.16 15.88 -10.45
CA ASP A 111 2.50 16.29 -10.90
C ASP A 111 2.53 17.80 -11.15
N SER A 112 2.73 18.56 -10.08
CA SER A 112 3.20 19.94 -10.14
C SER A 112 4.73 19.94 -10.17
N HIS A 113 5.30 19.53 -11.30
CA HIS A 113 6.71 19.72 -11.65
C HIS A 113 6.84 20.51 -12.94
#